data_AF-A0A3M1QNE4-F1
#
_entry.id   AF-A0A3M1QNE4-F1
#
_cell.length_a   1.000
_cell.length_b   1.000
_cell.length_c   1.000
_cell.angle_alpha   90.00
_cell.angle_beta   90.00
_cell.angle_gamma   90.00
#
_symmetry.space_group_name_H-M   'P 1'
#
loop_
_entity.id
_entity.type
_entity.pdbx_description
1 polymer ?
#
loop_
_entity_poly.entity_id
_entity_poly.type
_entity_poly.pdbx_seq_one_letter_code
_entity_poly.pdbx_strand_id
1 'polypeptide(L)'
;MSDLTVEERASRHERLRHAVSLIKNGQPKPARAILRELIHEDGNFEEAWLWMSVSVDSLEDSYICLDNVLRINPRNRSAASAYYRIRQREMRMEQIRDRIQMYRGLILTIYWLFVFIMLFGMLFSLG
;
A
#
# COMPACT_ATOMS: atom_id res chain seq x y z
N MET A 1 41.60 -0.18 -7.85
CA MET A 1 40.38 0.51 -7.34
C MET A 1 39.21 0.44 -8.32
N SER A 2 39.44 0.41 -9.65
CA SER A 2 38.37 0.29 -10.67
C SER A 2 37.64 -1.05 -10.66
N ASP A 3 38.36 -2.16 -10.51
CA ASP A 3 37.82 -3.51 -10.80
C ASP A 3 36.82 -3.99 -9.74
N LEU A 4 37.06 -3.67 -8.45
CA LEU A 4 36.15 -4.00 -7.34
C LEU A 4 34.74 -3.40 -7.55
N THR A 5 34.66 -2.18 -8.08
CA THR A 5 33.36 -1.51 -8.30
C THR A 5 32.57 -2.11 -9.46
N VAL A 6 33.25 -2.68 -10.46
CA VAL A 6 32.61 -3.33 -11.62
C VAL A 6 32.04 -4.68 -11.20
N GLU A 7 32.80 -5.44 -10.41
CA GLU A 7 32.39 -6.74 -9.88
C GLU A 7 31.19 -6.61 -8.92
N GLU A 8 31.21 -5.61 -8.02
CA GLU A 8 30.09 -5.28 -7.13
C GLU A 8 28.82 -4.88 -7.91
N ARG A 9 28.96 -4.07 -8.97
CA ARG A 9 27.83 -3.69 -9.84
C ARG A 9 27.26 -4.91 -10.56
N ALA A 10 28.11 -5.77 -11.12
CA ALA A 10 27.68 -6.99 -11.80
C ALA A 10 26.92 -7.93 -10.84
N SER A 11 27.44 -8.12 -9.62
CA SER A 11 26.82 -8.91 -8.56
C SER A 11 25.43 -8.38 -8.18
N ARG A 12 25.27 -7.06 -8.02
CA ARG A 12 23.96 -6.44 -7.73
C ARG A 12 22.95 -6.67 -8.86
N HIS A 13 23.36 -6.54 -10.12
CA HIS A 13 22.48 -6.79 -11.27
C HIS A 13 22.08 -8.27 -11.40
N GLU A 14 22.97 -9.21 -11.07
CA GLU A 14 22.64 -10.64 -11.04
C GLU A 14 21.61 -10.95 -9.95
N ARG A 15 21.81 -10.44 -8.73
CA ARG A 15 20.83 -10.58 -7.64
C ARG A 15 19.48 -9.96 -8.00
N LEU A 16 19.47 -8.81 -8.65
CA LEU A 16 18.23 -8.21 -9.16
C LEU A 16 17.56 -9.13 -10.18
N ARG A 17 18.29 -9.63 -11.18
CA ARG A 17 17.76 -10.58 -12.18
C ARG A 17 17.16 -11.83 -11.53
N HIS A 18 17.82 -12.37 -10.51
CA HIS A 18 17.32 -13.50 -9.74
C HIS A 18 16.01 -13.17 -9.01
N ALA A 19 15.93 -12.02 -8.34
CA ALA A 19 14.68 -11.58 -7.70
C ALA A 19 13.53 -11.39 -8.70
N VAL A 20 13.81 -10.82 -9.87
CA VAL A 20 12.82 -10.64 -10.94
C VAL A 20 12.31 -11.98 -11.47
N SER A 21 13.20 -12.96 -11.64
CA SER A 21 12.84 -14.34 -11.99
C SER A 21 11.86 -14.94 -10.99
N LEU A 22 12.16 -14.82 -9.68
CA LEU A 22 11.28 -15.32 -8.63
C LEU A 22 9.88 -14.68 -8.67
N ILE A 23 9.80 -13.36 -8.87
CA ILE A 23 8.50 -12.66 -9.00
C ILE A 23 7.73 -13.20 -10.21
N LYS A 24 8.38 -13.34 -11.37
CA LYS A 24 7.76 -13.88 -12.59
C LYS A 24 7.27 -15.31 -12.43
N ASN A 25 7.93 -16.10 -11.60
CA ASN A 25 7.56 -17.48 -11.27
C ASN A 25 6.48 -17.56 -10.16
N GLY A 26 5.88 -16.45 -9.75
CA GLY A 26 4.85 -16.41 -8.72
C GLY A 26 5.39 -16.60 -7.29
N GLN A 27 6.68 -16.36 -7.07
CA GLN A 27 7.36 -16.49 -5.78
C GLN A 27 7.83 -15.14 -5.24
N PRO A 28 6.93 -14.21 -4.88
CA PRO A 28 7.31 -12.87 -4.45
C PRO A 28 7.98 -12.84 -3.07
N LYS A 29 7.65 -13.78 -2.18
CA LYS A 29 8.23 -13.85 -0.82
C LYS A 29 9.76 -13.97 -0.80
N PRO A 30 10.39 -14.94 -1.48
CA PRO A 30 11.84 -15.04 -1.55
C PRO A 30 12.46 -13.86 -2.33
N ALA A 31 11.77 -13.32 -3.34
CA ALA A 31 12.25 -12.14 -4.06
C ALA A 31 12.38 -10.91 -3.15
N ARG A 32 11.43 -10.70 -2.22
CA ARG A 32 11.46 -9.59 -1.25
C ARG A 32 12.72 -9.59 -0.40
N ALA A 33 13.23 -10.75 -0.01
CA ALA A 33 14.45 -10.83 0.80
C ALA A 33 15.65 -10.26 0.03
N ILE A 34 15.82 -10.70 -1.22
CA ILE A 34 16.91 -10.25 -2.10
C ILE A 34 16.79 -8.75 -2.42
N LEU A 35 15.58 -8.29 -2.76
CA LEU A 35 15.35 -6.88 -3.06
C LEU A 35 15.62 -5.99 -1.84
N ARG A 36 15.29 -6.45 -0.63
CA ARG A 36 15.56 -5.71 0.59
C ARG A 36 17.06 -5.57 0.86
N GLU A 37 17.83 -6.64 0.66
CA GLU A 37 19.29 -6.59 0.77
C GLU A 37 19.89 -5.58 -0.24
N LEU A 38 19.45 -5.64 -1.50
CA LEU A 38 19.90 -4.69 -2.53
C LEU A 38 19.59 -3.23 -2.19
N ILE A 39 18.42 -2.98 -1.62
CA ILE A 39 18.01 -1.64 -1.17
C ILE A 39 18.80 -1.20 0.07
N HIS A 40 19.11 -2.11 0.99
CA HIS A 40 19.95 -1.79 2.15
C HIS A 40 21.38 -1.43 1.76
N GLU A 41 21.93 -2.10 0.76
CA GLU A 41 23.24 -1.78 0.20
C GLU A 41 23.24 -0.47 -0.59
N ASP A 42 22.19 -0.22 -1.36
CA ASP A 42 22.02 1.00 -2.15
C ASP A 42 20.57 1.48 -2.13
N GLY A 43 20.30 2.45 -1.25
CA GLY A 43 18.98 3.05 -1.10
C GLY A 43 18.50 3.82 -2.34
N ASN A 44 19.40 4.13 -3.28
CA ASN A 44 19.08 4.78 -4.55
C ASN A 44 18.91 3.78 -5.70
N PHE A 45 18.83 2.48 -5.41
CA PHE A 45 18.63 1.46 -6.43
C PHE A 45 17.18 1.44 -6.93
N GLU A 46 16.90 2.32 -7.90
CA GLU A 46 15.60 2.55 -8.52
C GLU A 46 14.88 1.26 -8.93
N GLU A 47 15.58 0.38 -9.64
CA GLU A 47 14.98 -0.86 -10.16
C GLU A 47 14.59 -1.83 -9.04
N ALA A 48 15.38 -1.91 -7.96
CA ALA A 48 15.07 -2.75 -6.81
C ALA A 48 13.81 -2.26 -6.09
N TRP A 49 13.67 -0.94 -5.90
CA TRP A 49 12.44 -0.34 -5.37
C TRP A 49 11.23 -0.56 -6.28
N LEU A 50 11.42 -0.47 -7.60
CA LEU A 50 10.35 -0.71 -8.56
C LEU A 50 9.85 -2.16 -8.48
N TRP A 51 10.75 -3.14 -8.42
CA TRP A 51 10.37 -4.54 -8.27
C TRP A 51 9.85 -4.89 -6.87
N MET A 52 10.31 -4.18 -5.84
CA MET A 52 9.76 -4.32 -4.49
C MET A 52 8.27 -3.95 -4.48
N SER A 53 7.88 -2.88 -5.18
CA SER A 53 6.49 -2.42 -5.22
C SER A 53 5.48 -3.45 -5.75
N VAL A 54 5.89 -4.36 -6.63
CA VAL A 54 5.03 -5.44 -7.14
C VAL A 54 5.11 -6.73 -6.33
N SER A 55 6.08 -6.82 -5.42
CA SER A 55 6.33 -8.02 -4.62
C SER A 55 5.71 -7.97 -3.22
N VAL A 56 5.35 -6.78 -2.73
CA VAL A 56 4.70 -6.56 -1.43
C VAL A 56 3.22 -6.93 -1.46
N ASP A 57 2.70 -7.32 -0.30
CA ASP A 57 1.36 -7.91 -0.20
C ASP A 57 0.27 -6.83 -0.04
N SER A 58 0.63 -5.59 0.35
CA SER A 58 -0.30 -4.49 0.56
C SER A 58 -0.13 -3.35 -0.45
N LEU A 59 -1.23 -2.67 -0.76
CA LEU A 59 -1.21 -1.49 -1.64
C LEU A 59 -0.45 -0.32 -1.02
N GLU A 60 -0.52 -0.16 0.30
CA GLU A 60 0.20 0.88 1.05
C GLU A 60 1.71 0.69 0.93
N ASP A 61 2.21 -0.53 1.16
CA ASP A 61 3.64 -0.83 1.01
C ASP A 61 4.10 -0.64 -0.45
N SER A 62 3.21 -0.98 -1.41
CA SER A 62 3.48 -0.79 -2.84
C SER A 62 3.62 0.69 -3.17
N TYR A 63 2.74 1.52 -2.62
CA TYR A 63 2.77 2.97 -2.74
C TYR A 63 4.07 3.56 -2.18
N ILE A 64 4.49 3.16 -0.97
CA ILE A 64 5.74 3.62 -0.36
C ILE A 64 6.95 3.26 -1.24
N CYS A 65 6.98 2.06 -1.80
CA CYS A 65 8.05 1.65 -2.71
C CYS A 65 8.07 2.52 -3.99
N LEU A 66 6.91 2.79 -4.58
CA LEU A 66 6.78 3.64 -5.77
C LEU A 66 7.15 5.10 -5.50
N ASP A 67 6.81 5.62 -4.32
CA ASP A 67 7.23 6.96 -3.89
C ASP A 67 8.76 7.07 -3.83
N ASN A 68 9.43 6.06 -3.26
CA ASN A 68 10.89 5.99 -3.26
C ASN A 68 11.46 5.97 -4.68
N VAL A 69 10.88 5.20 -5.61
CA VAL A 69 11.29 5.20 -7.03
C VAL A 69 11.19 6.60 -7.63
N LEU A 70 10.08 7.30 -7.40
CA LEU A 70 9.86 8.65 -7.95
C LEU A 70 10.74 9.70 -7.29
N ARG A 71 11.10 9.52 -6.01
CA ARG A 71 12.09 10.36 -5.33
C ARG A 71 13.49 10.21 -5.93
N ILE A 72 13.87 8.99 -6.29
CA ILE A 72 15.16 8.69 -6.94
C ILE A 72 15.15 9.17 -8.40
N ASN A 73 14.10 8.83 -9.15
CA ASN A 73 13.92 9.16 -10.55
C ASN A 73 12.48 9.63 -10.83
N PRO A 74 12.24 10.96 -10.78
CA PRO A 74 10.92 11.52 -11.06
C PRO A 74 10.40 11.27 -12.49
N ARG A 75 11.28 10.86 -13.40
CA ARG A 75 10.95 10.62 -14.82
C ARG A 75 10.58 9.17 -15.10
N ASN A 76 10.56 8.29 -14.09
CA ASN A 76 10.13 6.92 -14.25
C ASN A 76 8.61 6.84 -14.50
N ARG A 77 8.25 6.71 -15.79
CA ARG A 77 6.84 6.64 -16.23
C ARG A 77 6.11 5.43 -15.69
N SER A 78 6.81 4.30 -15.53
CA SER A 78 6.22 3.06 -15.03
C SER A 78 5.80 3.22 -13.57
N ALA A 79 6.68 3.80 -12.74
CA ALA A 79 6.38 4.09 -11.35
C ALA A 79 5.25 5.14 -11.22
N ALA A 80 5.32 6.22 -11.99
CA ALA A 80 4.29 7.28 -11.96
C ALA A 80 2.91 6.75 -12.34
N SER A 81 2.83 5.90 -13.36
CA SER A 81 1.57 5.27 -13.80
C SER A 81 1.00 4.32 -12.74
N ALA A 82 1.85 3.48 -12.15
CA ALA A 82 1.44 2.57 -11.07
C ALA A 82 0.99 3.34 -9.81
N TYR A 83 1.73 4.36 -9.42
CA TYR A 83 1.43 5.22 -8.28
C TYR A 83 0.06 5.90 -8.45
N TYR A 84 -0.20 6.50 -9.62
CA TYR A 84 -1.48 7.14 -9.91
C TYR A 84 -2.66 6.16 -9.85
N ARG A 85 -2.47 4.92 -10.35
CA ARG A 85 -3.49 3.86 -10.26
C ARG A 85 -3.83 3.48 -8.82
N ILE A 86 -2.84 3.37 -7.94
CA ILE A 86 -3.07 3.03 -6.52
C ILE A 86 -3.79 4.18 -5.84
N ARG A 87 -3.32 5.41 -6.01
CA ARG A 87 -3.93 6.61 -5.43
C ARG A 87 -5.40 6.79 -5.85
N GLN A 88 -5.75 6.49 -7.10
CA GLN A 88 -7.14 6.50 -7.56
C GLN A 88 -8.02 5.42 -6.90
N ARG A 89 -7.45 4.29 -6.51
CA ARG A 89 -8.18 3.24 -5.77
C ARG A 89 -8.39 3.67 -4.33
N GLU A 90 -7.39 4.21 -3.67
CA GLU A 90 -7.50 4.73 -2.30
C GLU A 90 -8.54 5.84 -2.19
N MET A 91 -8.52 6.84 -3.08
CA MET A 91 -9.53 7.91 -3.07
C MET A 91 -10.97 7.38 -3.22
N ARG A 92 -11.19 6.27 -3.95
CA ARG A 92 -12.51 5.63 -4.04
C ARG A 92 -12.89 4.86 -2.77
N MET A 93 -11.90 4.32 -2.06
CA MET A 93 -12.11 3.54 -0.84
C MET A 93 -12.28 4.46 0.39
N GLU A 94 -11.58 5.60 0.42
CA GLU A 94 -11.78 6.66 1.42
C GLU A 94 -13.21 7.20 1.38
N GLN A 95 -13.81 7.36 0.20
CA GLN A 95 -15.21 7.77 0.05
C GLN A 95 -16.21 6.79 0.70
N ILE A 96 -15.90 5.50 0.76
CA ILE A 96 -16.74 4.49 1.45
C ILE A 96 -16.55 4.60 2.97
N ARG A 97 -15.31 4.86 3.43
CA ARG A 97 -14.97 5.02 4.85
C ARG A 97 -15.70 6.20 5.49
N ASP A 98 -15.86 7.30 4.76
CA ASP A 98 -16.59 8.48 5.24
C ASP A 98 -18.10 8.24 5.32
N ARG A 99 -18.69 7.48 4.38
CA ARG A 99 -20.10 7.07 4.47
C ARG A 99 -20.38 6.15 5.67
N ILE A 100 -19.43 5.28 6.05
CA ILE A 100 -19.60 4.36 7.19
C ILE A 100 -19.59 5.11 8.54
N GLN A 101 -18.84 6.22 8.66
CA GLN A 101 -18.84 7.01 9.90
C GLN A 101 -20.21 7.63 10.20
N MET A 102 -20.97 8.04 9.16
CA MET A 102 -22.32 8.60 9.31
C MET A 102 -23.35 7.59 9.85
N TYR A 103 -23.14 6.29 9.62
CA TYR A 103 -24.04 5.25 10.09
C TYR A 103 -24.04 5.08 11.62
N ARG A 104 -22.91 5.32 12.28
CA ARG A 104 -22.79 5.15 13.74
C ARG A 104 -23.61 6.19 14.51
N GLY A 105 -23.62 7.44 14.04
CA GLY A 105 -24.43 8.50 14.65
C GLY A 105 -25.92 8.31 14.41
N LEU A 106 -26.30 7.95 13.18
CA LEU A 106 -27.70 7.76 12.80
C LEU A 106 -28.37 6.64 13.61
N ILE A 107 -27.68 5.51 13.78
CA ILE A 107 -28.17 4.36 14.55
C ILE A 107 -28.42 4.75 16.02
N LEU A 108 -27.50 5.47 16.67
CA LEU A 108 -27.66 5.91 18.06
C LEU A 108 -28.83 6.88 18.25
N THR A 109 -29.06 7.80 17.32
CA THR A 109 -30.19 8.72 17.39
C THR A 109 -31.54 8.01 17.25
N ILE A 110 -31.63 7.03 16.35
CA ILE A 110 -32.85 6.22 16.14
C ILE A 110 -33.16 5.38 17.39
N TYR A 111 -32.15 4.76 18.00
CA TYR A 111 -32.33 3.99 19.25
C TYR A 111 -32.90 4.87 20.37
N TRP A 112 -32.35 6.06 20.58
CA TRP A 112 -32.83 6.98 21.61
C TRP A 112 -34.27 7.45 21.37
N LEU A 113 -34.63 7.74 20.11
CA LEU A 113 -35.97 8.17 19.75
C LEU A 113 -36.99 7.05 19.99
N PHE A 114 -36.63 5.81 19.65
CA PHE A 114 -37.46 4.63 19.90
C PHE A 114 -37.68 4.38 21.40
N VAL A 115 -36.61 4.42 22.21
CA VAL A 115 -36.68 4.27 23.66
C VAL A 115 -37.58 5.34 24.28
N PHE A 116 -37.46 6.59 23.82
CA PHE A 116 -38.28 7.69 24.30
C PHE A 116 -39.77 7.50 23.99
N ILE A 117 -40.12 7.10 22.76
CA ILE A 117 -41.51 6.79 22.37
C ILE A 117 -42.09 5.66 23.23
N MET A 118 -41.32 4.60 23.46
CA MET A 118 -41.76 3.46 24.27
C MET A 118 -42.04 3.87 25.73
N LEU A 119 -41.15 4.67 26.33
CA LEU A 119 -41.33 5.19 27.69
C LEU A 119 -42.55 6.12 27.79
N PHE A 120 -42.74 7.00 26.81
CA PHE A 120 -43.88 7.92 26.77
C PHE A 120 -45.22 7.17 26.64
N GLY A 121 -45.27 6.13 25.80
CA GLY A 121 -46.47 5.29 25.65
C GLY A 121 -46.84 4.53 26.93
N MET A 122 -45.85 4.03 27.68
CA MET A 122 -46.11 3.35 28.97
C MET A 122 -46.66 4.31 30.03
N LEU A 123 -46.16 5.55 30.09
CA LEU A 123 -46.65 6.58 30.99
C LEU A 123 -48.11 6.96 30.73
N PHE A 124 -48.50 7.01 29.44
CA PHE A 124 -49.87 7.35 29.05
C PHE A 124 -50.87 6.19 29.25
N SER A 125 -50.38 4.95 29.27
CA SER A 125 -51.21 3.75 29.48
C SER A 125 -51.50 3.45 30.96
N LEU A 126 -50.74 4.03 31.89
CA LEU A 126 -50.92 3.85 33.34
C LEU A 126 -51.69 5.01 34.01
N GLY A 127 -52.11 6.02 33.24
CA GLY A 127 -52.84 7.21 33.72
C GLY A 127 -54.32 7.21 33.37
#